data_AF-A0AAU5R0C0-F1
#
_entry.id   AF-A0AAU5R0C0-F1
#
_cell.length_a   1.000
_cell.length_b   1.000
_cell.length_c   1.000
_cell.angle_alpha   90.00
_cell.angle_beta   90.00
_cell.angle_gamma   90.00
#
_symmetry.space_group_name_H-M   'P 1'
#
loop_
_entity.id
_entity.type
_entity.pdbx_description
1 polymer ?
#
loop_
_entity_poly.entity_id
_entity_poly.type
_entity_poly.pdbx_seq_one_letter_code
_entity_poly.pdbx_strand_id
1 'polypeptide(L)'
;MRIDLHTHSTASDGTDTPAELVARAAAAGLDVVALTDHDTVGGHAEAAAALPEGLTLVTGAELSCRIDGIGLHMLAYLFDPSEPELARERELVRDDRVPRAQTMVAKLRELGVPVTWEQVARIAGDGSVGRPHIATALVDLGVVDTVSDAFTPAWLANGGRAYAEKHELDPFDAIRLVKAAGGVTVFAHPLAVKRGDVVPEAAIARLAAAGLDGIEVDHMDHDEPTRARLRGLAGDLGLLPTGSSDYHGTRKTVRLGEYTTDPEIYGEITRRATGAFPVPGAGGARRA
;
A
#
# COMPACT_ATOMS: atom_id res chain seq x y z
N MET A 1 -4.89 21.35 12.09
CA MET A 1 -3.99 20.48 11.33
C MET A 1 -4.81 19.36 10.72
N ARG A 2 -4.82 19.24 9.39
CA ARG A 2 -5.53 18.20 8.64
C ARG A 2 -4.49 17.28 8.01
N ILE A 3 -4.55 16.00 8.37
CA ILE A 3 -3.46 15.04 8.18
C ILE A 3 -4.01 13.81 7.47
N ASP A 4 -3.41 13.44 6.33
CA ASP A 4 -3.74 12.22 5.60
C ASP A 4 -2.47 11.39 5.40
N LEU A 5 -2.37 10.23 6.05
CA LEU A 5 -1.15 9.43 6.12
C LEU A 5 -1.18 8.19 5.21
N HIS A 6 -2.10 8.13 4.26
CA HIS A 6 -2.19 6.99 3.34
C HIS A 6 -2.65 7.45 1.97
N THR A 7 -1.69 7.68 1.07
CA THR A 7 -1.97 8.11 -0.30
C THR A 7 -0.99 7.49 -1.28
N HIS A 8 -1.46 7.28 -2.51
CA HIS A 8 -0.74 6.59 -3.58
C HIS A 8 -0.61 7.46 -4.82
N SER A 9 0.49 7.27 -5.54
CA SER A 9 0.85 7.97 -6.76
C SER A 9 1.07 7.01 -7.93
N THR A 10 1.46 7.53 -9.08
CA THR A 10 1.89 6.71 -10.23
C THR A 10 3.18 5.94 -9.99
N ALA A 11 3.89 6.13 -8.87
CA ALA A 11 5.01 5.27 -8.50
C ALA A 11 4.56 3.85 -8.11
N SER A 12 3.28 3.65 -7.80
CA SER A 12 2.65 2.34 -7.68
C SER A 12 1.35 2.22 -8.49
N ASP A 13 0.18 2.40 -7.88
CA ASP A 13 -1.12 2.21 -8.52
C ASP A 13 -2.08 3.41 -8.38
N GLY A 14 -1.63 4.54 -7.84
CA GLY A 14 -2.33 5.81 -7.96
C GLY A 14 -2.36 6.35 -9.40
N THR A 15 -3.17 7.37 -9.65
CA THR A 15 -3.29 7.98 -10.99
C THR A 15 -2.69 9.36 -11.11
N ASP A 16 -2.40 10.02 -9.99
CA ASP A 16 -1.71 11.31 -9.97
C ASP A 16 -0.20 11.06 -9.81
N THR A 17 0.64 11.81 -10.52
CA THR A 17 2.09 11.73 -10.28
C THR A 17 2.43 12.17 -8.84
N PRO A 18 3.60 11.79 -8.29
CA PRO A 18 4.01 12.29 -6.97
C PRO A 18 3.94 13.82 -6.84
N ALA A 19 4.29 14.56 -7.89
CA ALA A 19 4.17 16.01 -7.94
C ALA A 19 2.70 16.50 -7.96
N GLU A 20 1.83 15.87 -8.75
CA GLU A 20 0.42 16.20 -8.80
C GLU A 20 -0.29 15.90 -7.48
N LEU A 21 0.06 14.79 -6.84
CA LEU A 21 -0.49 14.37 -5.56
C LEU A 21 -0.25 15.41 -4.47
N VAL A 22 0.98 15.90 -4.30
CA VAL A 22 1.28 16.93 -3.28
C VAL A 22 0.60 18.27 -3.61
N ALA A 23 0.48 18.63 -4.88
CA ALA A 23 -0.26 19.83 -5.29
C ALA A 23 -1.75 19.70 -4.97
N ARG A 24 -2.36 18.53 -5.22
CA ARG A 24 -3.77 18.24 -4.89
C ARG A 24 -3.99 18.17 -3.38
N ALA A 25 -3.07 17.61 -2.62
CA ALA A 25 -3.13 17.56 -1.16
C ALA A 25 -3.17 18.99 -0.57
N ALA A 26 -2.30 19.88 -1.03
CA ALA A 26 -2.33 21.28 -0.63
C ALA A 26 -3.65 21.97 -1.04
N ALA A 27 -4.12 21.74 -2.27
CA ALA A 27 -5.39 22.29 -2.75
C ALA A 27 -6.63 21.76 -1.97
N ALA A 28 -6.54 20.55 -1.43
CA ALA A 28 -7.55 19.96 -0.54
C ALA A 28 -7.49 20.52 0.90
N GLY A 29 -6.52 21.39 1.20
CA GLY A 29 -6.33 22.00 2.52
C GLY A 29 -5.71 21.05 3.54
N LEU A 30 -4.89 20.09 3.10
CA LEU A 30 -4.07 19.29 4.00
C LEU A 30 -2.87 20.09 4.50
N ASP A 31 -2.55 19.93 5.78
CA ASP A 31 -1.31 20.44 6.38
C ASP A 31 -0.20 19.37 6.30
N VAL A 32 -0.58 18.09 6.30
CA VAL A 32 0.33 16.94 6.24
C VAL A 32 -0.24 15.88 5.30
N VAL A 33 0.59 15.37 4.39
CA VAL A 33 0.27 14.20 3.55
C VAL A 33 1.40 13.17 3.62
N ALA A 34 1.08 11.87 3.65
CA ALA A 34 2.08 10.82 3.47
C ALA A 34 1.99 10.20 2.08
N LEU A 35 3.15 10.01 1.44
CA LEU A 35 3.26 9.22 0.22
C LEU A 35 3.68 7.79 0.59
N THR A 36 2.78 6.83 0.36
CA THR A 36 2.92 5.44 0.82
C THR A 36 2.64 4.44 -0.31
N ASP A 37 3.25 4.68 -1.47
CA ASP A 37 3.13 3.78 -2.62
C ASP A 37 3.48 2.32 -2.27
N HIS A 38 2.81 1.38 -2.94
CA HIS A 38 3.00 -0.05 -2.73
C HIS A 38 4.43 -0.50 -3.00
N ASP A 39 5.06 -1.09 -1.98
CA ASP A 39 6.34 -1.77 -2.07
C ASP A 39 7.47 -0.90 -2.69
N THR A 40 7.39 0.43 -2.61
CA THR A 40 8.36 1.33 -3.27
C THR A 40 8.50 2.68 -2.57
N VAL A 41 9.64 3.32 -2.80
CA VAL A 41 9.94 4.71 -2.37
C VAL A 41 10.18 5.63 -3.57
N GLY A 42 9.91 5.15 -4.79
CA GLY A 42 10.28 5.80 -6.04
C GLY A 42 9.72 7.21 -6.23
N GLY A 43 8.56 7.52 -5.62
CA GLY A 43 7.93 8.82 -5.71
C GLY A 43 8.46 9.88 -4.72
N HIS A 44 9.28 9.51 -3.74
CA HIS A 44 9.66 10.41 -2.64
C HIS A 44 10.40 11.65 -3.12
N ALA A 45 11.39 11.47 -4.00
CA ALA A 45 12.22 12.56 -4.50
C ALA A 45 11.40 13.56 -5.34
N GLU A 46 10.50 13.08 -6.19
CA GLU A 46 9.64 13.91 -7.01
C GLU A 46 8.63 14.69 -6.14
N ALA A 47 7.96 14.02 -5.21
CA ALA A 47 7.03 14.66 -4.28
C ALA A 47 7.70 15.74 -3.43
N ALA A 48 8.90 15.46 -2.89
CA ALA A 48 9.66 16.41 -2.10
C ALA A 48 10.10 17.64 -2.92
N ALA A 49 10.49 17.44 -4.18
CA ALA A 49 10.89 18.53 -5.08
C ALA A 49 9.73 19.44 -5.49
N ALA A 50 8.50 18.91 -5.52
CA ALA A 50 7.28 19.63 -5.90
C ALA A 50 6.46 20.14 -4.70
N LEU A 51 6.97 20.02 -3.47
CA LEU A 51 6.19 20.23 -2.26
C LEU A 51 5.75 21.71 -2.07
N PRO A 52 4.43 22.00 -2.05
CA PRO A 52 3.93 23.36 -1.89
C PRO A 52 4.23 23.97 -0.51
N GLU A 53 4.32 25.30 -0.43
CA GLU A 53 4.43 26.01 0.85
C GLU A 53 3.25 25.66 1.78
N GLY A 54 3.55 25.37 3.05
CA GLY A 54 2.53 25.06 4.06
C GLY A 54 2.08 23.60 4.10
N LEU A 55 2.49 22.76 3.14
CA LEU A 55 2.27 21.31 3.19
C LEU A 55 3.53 20.61 3.72
N THR A 56 3.35 19.64 4.62
CA THR A 56 4.42 18.73 5.06
C THR A 56 4.24 17.36 4.42
N LEU A 57 5.33 16.80 3.90
CA LEU A 57 5.36 15.44 3.36
C LEU A 57 5.92 14.47 4.41
N VAL A 58 5.18 13.40 4.69
CA VAL A 58 5.67 12.21 5.39
C VAL A 58 6.09 11.18 4.34
N THR A 59 7.37 10.81 4.32
CA THR A 59 7.85 9.73 3.46
C THR A 59 7.47 8.38 4.05
N GLY A 60 7.00 7.46 3.21
CA GLY A 60 6.66 6.11 3.62
C GLY A 60 6.47 5.13 2.46
N ALA A 61 5.97 3.94 2.77
CA ALA A 61 5.60 2.91 1.79
C ALA A 61 4.48 2.04 2.39
N GLU A 62 3.63 1.46 1.54
CA GLU A 62 2.69 0.42 1.96
C GLU A 62 3.27 -0.94 1.56
N LEU A 63 3.75 -1.70 2.56
CA LEU A 63 4.41 -2.98 2.36
C LEU A 63 3.39 -4.12 2.27
N SER A 64 3.47 -4.90 1.19
CA SER A 64 2.66 -6.11 1.01
C SER A 64 3.17 -7.23 1.92
N CYS A 65 2.31 -7.68 2.83
CA CYS A 65 2.62 -8.75 3.78
C CYS A 65 1.61 -9.90 3.68
N ARG A 66 1.97 -11.06 4.21
CA ARG A 66 1.05 -12.20 4.35
C ARG A 66 1.25 -12.91 5.68
N ILE A 67 0.14 -13.22 6.35
CA ILE A 67 0.13 -14.05 7.57
C ILE A 67 -0.93 -15.13 7.46
N ASP A 68 -0.56 -16.37 7.76
CA ASP A 68 -1.49 -17.51 7.78
C ASP A 68 -2.35 -17.63 6.49
N GLY A 69 -1.76 -17.30 5.33
CA GLY A 69 -2.44 -17.31 4.03
C GLY A 69 -3.29 -16.08 3.72
N ILE A 70 -3.43 -15.12 4.64
CA ILE A 70 -4.19 -13.88 4.49
C ILE A 70 -3.24 -12.73 4.12
N GLY A 71 -3.54 -12.04 3.02
CA GLY A 71 -2.80 -10.85 2.61
C GLY A 71 -3.17 -9.66 3.49
N LEU A 72 -2.18 -8.84 3.84
CA LEU A 72 -2.37 -7.63 4.64
C LEU A 72 -1.34 -6.58 4.23
N HIS A 73 -1.60 -5.32 4.55
CA HIS A 73 -0.68 -4.24 4.21
C HIS A 73 -0.18 -3.49 5.44
N MET A 74 1.10 -3.17 5.44
CA MET A 74 1.77 -2.48 6.53
C MET A 74 2.29 -1.13 6.03
N LEU A 75 1.71 -0.03 6.53
CA LEU A 75 2.26 1.29 6.32
C LEU A 75 3.56 1.40 7.10
N ALA A 76 4.62 1.79 6.42
CA ALA A 76 5.93 2.07 7.00
C ALA A 76 6.20 3.56 6.81
N TYR A 77 6.30 4.30 7.91
CA TYR A 77 6.56 5.75 7.89
C TYR A 77 7.97 6.06 8.36
N LEU A 78 8.56 7.09 7.76
CA LEU A 78 9.76 7.78 8.26
C LEU A 78 10.95 6.85 8.56
N PHE A 79 11.09 5.78 7.77
CA PHE A 79 12.26 4.91 7.79
C PHE A 79 13.37 5.43 6.88
N ASP A 80 14.61 5.02 7.11
CA ASP A 80 15.73 5.24 6.19
C ASP A 80 15.52 4.37 4.93
N PRO A 81 15.24 4.96 3.75
CA PRO A 81 15.00 4.20 2.54
C PRO A 81 16.23 3.46 2.01
N SER A 82 17.43 3.84 2.51
CA SER A 82 18.72 3.25 2.15
C SER A 82 19.17 2.13 3.08
N GLU A 83 18.41 1.80 4.13
CA GLU A 83 18.69 0.64 4.99
C GLU A 83 18.73 -0.63 4.11
N PRO A 84 19.88 -1.34 4.03
CA PRO A 84 20.08 -2.37 3.02
C PRO A 84 19.13 -3.56 3.08
N GLU A 85 18.73 -4.01 4.28
CA GLU A 85 17.90 -5.21 4.42
C GLU A 85 16.46 -4.93 3.96
N LEU A 86 15.86 -3.83 4.44
CA LEU A 86 14.53 -3.38 4.06
C LEU A 86 14.47 -2.97 2.58
N ALA A 87 15.51 -2.31 2.07
CA ALA A 87 15.59 -1.97 0.65
C ALA A 87 15.56 -3.24 -0.22
N ARG A 88 16.37 -4.25 0.12
CA ARG A 88 16.41 -5.53 -0.60
C ARG A 88 15.06 -6.25 -0.56
N GLU A 89 14.44 -6.38 0.60
CA GLU A 89 13.14 -7.07 0.75
C GLU A 89 12.04 -6.34 -0.03
N ARG A 90 12.00 -5.01 0.04
CA ARG A 90 11.07 -4.19 -0.75
C ARG A 90 11.27 -4.38 -2.26
N GLU A 91 12.52 -4.40 -2.73
CA GLU A 91 12.85 -4.67 -4.13
C GLU A 91 12.41 -6.07 -4.58
N LEU A 92 12.61 -7.10 -3.74
CA LEU A 92 12.13 -8.45 -4.05
C LEU A 92 10.62 -8.51 -4.23
N VAL A 93 9.85 -7.88 -3.34
CA VAL A 93 8.37 -7.83 -3.47
C VAL A 93 7.94 -7.07 -4.72
N ARG A 94 8.60 -5.96 -5.02
CA ARG A 94 8.32 -5.14 -6.21
C ARG A 94 8.64 -5.91 -7.49
N ASP A 95 9.81 -6.54 -7.55
CA ASP A 95 10.36 -7.14 -8.75
C ASP A 95 9.81 -8.55 -9.00
N ASP A 96 9.21 -9.21 -8.00
CA ASP A 96 8.51 -10.49 -8.16
C ASP A 96 7.30 -10.40 -9.11
N ARG A 97 6.75 -9.20 -9.36
CA ARG A 97 5.55 -9.04 -10.19
C ARG A 97 5.71 -9.60 -11.60
N VAL A 98 6.85 -9.38 -12.24
CA VAL A 98 7.13 -9.88 -13.60
C VAL A 98 7.42 -11.39 -13.61
N PRO A 99 8.41 -11.92 -12.84
CA PRO A 99 8.67 -13.35 -12.75
C PRO A 99 7.44 -14.16 -12.36
N ARG A 100 6.62 -13.64 -11.42
CA ARG A 100 5.35 -14.26 -11.03
C ARG A 100 4.36 -14.28 -12.18
N ALA A 101 4.16 -13.17 -12.88
CA ALA A 101 3.25 -13.13 -14.02
C ALA A 101 3.71 -14.08 -15.14
N GLN A 102 5.01 -14.15 -15.42
CA GLN A 102 5.60 -15.12 -16.35
C GLN A 102 5.37 -16.57 -15.90
N THR A 103 5.50 -16.86 -14.60
CA THR A 103 5.19 -18.17 -14.02
C THR A 103 3.73 -18.55 -14.22
N MET A 104 2.80 -17.61 -13.99
CA MET A 104 1.37 -17.84 -14.23
C MET A 104 1.06 -18.08 -15.71
N VAL A 105 1.69 -17.32 -16.62
CA VAL A 105 1.60 -17.54 -18.07
C VAL A 105 2.12 -18.93 -18.45
N ALA A 106 3.24 -19.37 -17.89
CA ALA A 106 3.78 -20.71 -18.12
C ALA A 106 2.79 -21.80 -17.68
N LYS A 107 2.21 -21.68 -16.47
CA LYS A 107 1.17 -22.61 -15.99
C LYS A 107 -0.06 -22.62 -16.90
N LEU A 108 -0.54 -21.46 -17.37
CA LEU A 108 -1.66 -21.40 -18.32
C LEU A 108 -1.34 -22.12 -19.64
N ARG A 109 -0.11 -22.01 -20.14
CA ARG A 109 0.34 -22.73 -21.34
C ARG A 109 0.37 -24.24 -21.12
N GLU A 110 0.79 -24.71 -19.95
CA GLU A 110 0.70 -26.14 -19.56
C GLU A 110 -0.76 -26.62 -19.49
N LEU A 111 -1.70 -25.73 -19.18
CA LEU A 111 -3.14 -25.99 -19.21
C LEU A 111 -3.76 -25.94 -20.62
N GLY A 112 -2.95 -25.70 -21.66
CA GLY A 112 -3.39 -25.65 -23.05
C GLY A 112 -3.91 -24.27 -23.51
N VAL A 113 -3.76 -23.23 -22.69
CA VAL A 113 -4.14 -21.87 -23.07
C VAL A 113 -3.02 -21.23 -23.90
N PRO A 114 -3.27 -20.75 -25.12
CA PRO A 114 -2.23 -20.19 -25.99
C PRO A 114 -1.90 -18.72 -25.65
N VAL A 115 -1.75 -18.40 -24.36
CA VAL A 115 -1.37 -17.07 -23.89
C VAL A 115 0.16 -16.88 -23.95
N THR A 116 0.61 -15.70 -24.37
CA THR A 116 2.03 -15.35 -24.37
C THR A 116 2.37 -14.24 -23.37
N TRP A 117 3.64 -14.18 -22.99
CA TRP A 117 4.13 -13.11 -22.12
C TRP A 117 3.97 -11.74 -22.79
N GLU A 118 4.24 -11.64 -24.08
CA GLU A 118 4.17 -10.40 -24.86
C GLU A 118 2.74 -9.85 -24.91
N GLN A 119 1.74 -10.73 -24.98
CA GLN A 119 0.34 -10.31 -24.89
C GLN A 119 0.02 -9.68 -23.52
N VAL A 120 0.43 -10.34 -22.43
CA VAL A 120 0.21 -9.84 -21.06
C VAL A 120 0.97 -8.54 -20.81
N ALA A 121 2.23 -8.45 -21.24
CA ALA A 121 3.05 -7.26 -21.12
C ALA A 121 2.45 -6.08 -21.90
N ARG A 122 1.96 -6.31 -23.12
CA ARG A 122 1.25 -5.30 -23.92
C ARG A 122 -0.03 -4.81 -23.24
N ILE A 123 -0.78 -5.71 -22.59
CA ILE A 123 -1.99 -5.36 -21.83
C ILE A 123 -1.64 -4.52 -20.60
N ALA A 124 -0.53 -4.83 -19.91
CA ALA A 124 -0.05 -4.06 -18.77
C ALA A 124 0.48 -2.66 -19.17
N GLY A 125 1.03 -2.53 -20.38
CA GLY A 125 1.62 -1.28 -20.87
C GLY A 125 2.79 -0.83 -20.00
N ASP A 126 2.83 0.47 -19.69
CA ASP A 126 3.83 1.05 -18.76
C ASP A 126 3.47 0.81 -17.27
N GLY A 127 2.33 0.16 -17.00
CA GLY A 127 1.86 -0.12 -15.64
C GLY A 127 2.45 -1.38 -15.03
N SER A 128 2.26 -1.54 -13.72
CA SER A 128 2.70 -2.73 -12.97
C SER A 128 1.91 -3.98 -13.38
N VAL A 129 2.59 -5.01 -13.91
CA VAL A 129 1.94 -6.27 -14.33
C VAL A 129 1.34 -7.03 -13.14
N GLY A 130 0.23 -7.75 -13.38
CA GLY A 130 -0.52 -8.44 -12.33
C GLY A 130 -1.61 -9.35 -12.89
N ARG A 131 -2.29 -10.07 -11.99
CA ARG A 131 -3.36 -11.02 -12.36
C ARG A 131 -4.47 -10.42 -13.22
N PRO A 132 -4.94 -9.17 -13.01
CA PRO A 132 -5.96 -8.58 -13.88
C PRO A 132 -5.53 -8.53 -15.35
N HIS A 133 -4.26 -8.24 -15.65
CA HIS A 133 -3.75 -8.22 -17.03
C HIS A 133 -3.74 -9.62 -17.66
N ILE A 134 -3.43 -10.65 -16.87
CA ILE A 134 -3.51 -12.06 -17.30
C ILE A 134 -4.98 -12.46 -17.53
N ALA A 135 -5.89 -12.07 -16.64
CA ALA A 135 -7.32 -12.31 -16.78
C ALA A 135 -7.87 -11.66 -18.07
N THR A 136 -7.48 -10.43 -18.38
CA THR A 136 -7.82 -9.77 -19.65
C THR A 136 -7.29 -10.56 -20.85
N ALA A 137 -6.06 -11.11 -20.78
CA ALA A 137 -5.54 -11.97 -21.84
C ALA A 137 -6.37 -13.25 -22.03
N LEU A 138 -6.93 -13.82 -20.95
CA LEU A 138 -7.83 -14.97 -21.02
C LEU A 138 -9.17 -14.61 -21.69
N VAL A 139 -9.69 -13.41 -21.43
CA VAL A 139 -10.89 -12.89 -22.11
C VAL A 139 -10.61 -12.67 -23.60
N ASP A 140 -9.50 -12.02 -23.95
CA ASP A 140 -9.10 -11.76 -25.34
C ASP A 140 -8.94 -13.07 -26.15
N LEU A 141 -8.56 -14.16 -25.48
CA LEU A 141 -8.42 -15.50 -26.06
C LEU A 141 -9.73 -16.32 -26.06
N GLY A 142 -10.82 -15.78 -25.49
CA GLY A 142 -12.11 -16.47 -25.37
C GLY A 142 -12.10 -17.65 -24.40
N VAL A 143 -11.16 -17.69 -23.45
CA VAL A 143 -11.06 -18.75 -22.43
C VAL A 143 -12.10 -18.55 -21.32
N VAL A 144 -12.41 -17.29 -21.02
CA VAL A 144 -13.44 -16.87 -20.06
C VAL A 144 -14.20 -15.66 -20.63
N ASP A 145 -15.44 -15.44 -20.19
CA ASP A 145 -16.29 -14.37 -20.72
C ASP A 145 -15.94 -12.99 -20.13
N THR A 146 -15.55 -12.95 -18.86
CA THR A 146 -15.19 -11.71 -18.17
C THR A 146 -13.90 -11.85 -17.36
N VAL A 147 -13.29 -10.71 -17.00
CA VAL A 147 -12.13 -10.67 -16.11
C VAL A 147 -12.43 -11.36 -14.77
N SER A 148 -13.64 -11.18 -14.23
CA SER A 148 -14.06 -11.80 -12.98
C SER A 148 -14.10 -13.33 -13.07
N ASP A 149 -14.50 -13.89 -14.22
CA ASP A 149 -14.57 -15.34 -14.44
C ASP A 149 -13.19 -16.02 -14.44
N ALA A 150 -12.12 -15.25 -14.66
CA ALA A 150 -10.74 -15.72 -14.52
C ALA A 150 -10.33 -15.97 -13.05
N PHE A 151 -11.02 -15.38 -12.07
CA PHE A 151 -10.68 -15.49 -10.65
C PHE A 151 -11.41 -16.65 -9.97
N THR A 152 -11.28 -17.84 -10.56
CA THR A 152 -11.82 -19.10 -10.02
C THR A 152 -10.69 -20.09 -9.72
N PRO A 153 -10.94 -21.14 -8.90
CA PRO A 153 -9.96 -22.21 -8.66
C PRO A 153 -9.50 -22.92 -9.93
N ALA A 154 -10.31 -22.90 -10.99
CA ALA A 154 -9.94 -23.42 -12.31
C ALA A 154 -8.78 -22.64 -12.96
N TRP A 155 -8.58 -21.37 -12.57
CA TRP A 155 -7.67 -20.44 -13.23
C TRP A 155 -6.79 -19.66 -12.22
N LEU A 156 -7.10 -18.38 -11.97
CA LEU A 156 -6.20 -17.41 -11.33
C LEU A 156 -6.55 -17.06 -9.87
N ALA A 157 -7.59 -17.68 -9.28
CA ALA A 157 -7.91 -17.50 -7.87
C ALA A 157 -6.73 -17.91 -6.98
N ASN A 158 -6.72 -17.47 -5.71
CA ASN A 158 -5.74 -17.97 -4.75
C ASN A 158 -5.83 -19.51 -4.65
N GLY A 159 -4.70 -20.19 -4.83
CA GLY A 159 -4.64 -21.66 -4.91
C GLY A 159 -5.18 -22.26 -6.22
N GLY A 160 -5.56 -21.44 -7.20
CA GLY A 160 -6.02 -21.89 -8.52
C GLY A 160 -4.93 -22.54 -9.36
N ARG A 161 -5.32 -23.27 -10.41
CA ARG A 161 -4.40 -24.09 -11.22
C ARG A 161 -3.23 -23.30 -11.83
N ALA A 162 -3.48 -22.06 -12.25
CA ALA A 162 -2.47 -21.19 -12.83
C ALA A 162 -1.91 -20.16 -11.83
N TYR A 163 -2.31 -20.23 -10.56
CA TYR A 163 -1.85 -19.31 -9.53
C TYR A 163 -0.37 -19.52 -9.21
N ALA A 164 0.38 -18.43 -9.13
CA ALA A 164 1.70 -18.40 -8.51
C ALA A 164 1.61 -17.54 -7.24
N GLU A 165 2.23 -18.01 -6.17
CA GLU A 165 2.36 -17.22 -4.94
C GLU A 165 3.16 -15.94 -5.23
N LYS A 166 2.79 -14.86 -4.56
CA LYS A 166 3.53 -13.60 -4.60
C LYS A 166 4.56 -13.66 -3.48
N HIS A 167 5.78 -13.22 -3.74
CA HIS A 167 6.69 -12.90 -2.66
C HIS A 167 6.11 -11.72 -1.88
N GLU A 168 5.79 -11.97 -0.61
CA GLU A 168 5.24 -11.00 0.33
C GLU A 168 6.01 -11.16 1.64
N LEU A 169 6.18 -10.06 2.37
CA LEU A 169 6.88 -10.13 3.65
C LEU A 169 6.03 -10.87 4.68
N ASP A 170 6.70 -11.61 5.55
CA ASP A 170 6.11 -11.92 6.84
C ASP A 170 5.94 -10.60 7.62
N PRO A 171 4.76 -10.28 8.17
CA PRO A 171 4.54 -9.00 8.85
C PRO A 171 5.38 -8.80 10.11
N PHE A 172 5.84 -9.88 10.77
CA PHE A 172 6.79 -9.79 11.88
C PHE A 172 8.16 -9.34 11.38
N ASP A 173 8.60 -9.84 10.23
CA ASP A 173 9.80 -9.34 9.56
C ASP A 173 9.64 -7.90 9.08
N ALA A 174 8.48 -7.53 8.52
CA ALA A 174 8.20 -6.14 8.13
C ALA A 174 8.35 -5.17 9.32
N ILE A 175 7.79 -5.51 10.49
CA ILE A 175 7.94 -4.71 11.71
C ILE A 175 9.42 -4.61 12.11
N ARG A 176 10.14 -5.75 12.13
CA ARG A 176 11.56 -5.79 12.49
C ARG A 176 12.41 -4.91 11.56
N LEU A 177 12.22 -5.05 10.25
CA LEU A 177 12.97 -4.33 9.22
C LEU A 177 12.68 -2.83 9.25
N VAL A 178 11.41 -2.44 9.35
CA VAL A 178 11.02 -1.03 9.44
C VAL A 178 11.61 -0.39 10.71
N LYS A 179 11.57 -1.09 11.85
CA LYS A 179 12.21 -0.60 13.09
C LYS A 179 13.74 -0.52 12.97
N ALA A 180 14.39 -1.48 12.32
CA ALA A 180 15.83 -1.45 12.09
C ALA A 180 16.22 -0.23 11.21
N ALA A 181 15.38 0.11 10.24
CA ALA A 181 15.48 1.32 9.44
C ALA A 181 15.02 2.60 10.17
N GLY A 182 14.67 2.52 11.46
CA GLY A 182 14.25 3.67 12.27
C GLY A 182 12.85 4.20 11.96
N GLY A 183 12.00 3.43 11.30
CA GLY A 183 10.63 3.81 10.96
C GLY A 183 9.57 3.35 11.97
N VAL A 184 8.32 3.66 11.62
CA VAL A 184 7.12 3.33 12.39
C VAL A 184 6.19 2.48 11.53
N THR A 185 5.61 1.42 12.10
CA THR A 185 4.75 0.49 11.35
C THR A 185 3.29 0.53 11.79
N VAL A 186 2.37 0.71 10.84
CA VAL A 186 0.92 0.75 11.07
C VAL A 186 0.22 -0.28 10.18
N PHE A 187 -0.69 -1.08 10.73
CA PHE A 187 -1.50 -2.01 9.93
C PHE A 187 -2.58 -1.20 9.20
N ALA A 188 -2.50 -1.16 7.87
CA ALA A 188 -3.47 -0.49 7.00
C ALA A 188 -4.80 -1.25 6.92
N HIS A 189 -5.90 -0.51 6.91
CA HIS A 189 -7.28 -0.97 6.70
C HIS A 189 -7.65 -2.36 7.29
N PRO A 190 -7.31 -2.67 8.57
CA PRO A 190 -7.67 -3.93 9.20
C PRO A 190 -9.19 -4.12 9.25
N LEU A 191 -9.65 -5.36 9.12
CA LEU A 191 -11.08 -5.70 9.08
C LEU A 191 -11.85 -5.11 7.87
N ALA A 192 -11.16 -4.69 6.80
CA ALA A 192 -11.78 -4.34 5.52
C ALA A 192 -12.36 -5.57 4.80
N VAL A 193 -13.45 -6.14 5.32
CA VAL A 193 -14.08 -7.39 4.86
C VAL A 193 -14.49 -7.40 3.39
N LYS A 194 -14.73 -6.23 2.80
CA LYS A 194 -15.03 -6.10 1.37
C LYS A 194 -13.84 -6.49 0.48
N ARG A 195 -12.63 -6.54 1.03
CA ARG A 195 -11.38 -6.92 0.35
C ARG A 195 -11.09 -8.43 0.42
N GLY A 196 -11.90 -9.20 1.16
CA GLY A 196 -11.77 -10.65 1.29
C GLY A 196 -11.57 -11.10 2.74
N ASP A 197 -10.78 -12.17 2.92
CA ASP A 197 -10.42 -12.67 4.25
C ASP A 197 -9.65 -11.61 5.03
N VAL A 198 -9.97 -11.47 6.32
CA VAL A 198 -9.36 -10.47 7.20
C VAL A 198 -8.51 -11.13 8.28
N VAL A 199 -7.41 -10.48 8.62
CA VAL A 199 -6.52 -10.92 9.70
C VAL A 199 -7.30 -10.92 11.03
N PRO A 200 -7.32 -12.04 11.77
CA PRO A 200 -8.03 -12.12 13.03
C PRO A 200 -7.36 -11.22 14.10
N GLU A 201 -8.15 -10.68 15.03
CA GLU A 201 -7.64 -9.77 16.08
C GLU A 201 -6.56 -10.41 16.95
N ALA A 202 -6.60 -11.73 17.15
CA ALA A 202 -5.54 -12.45 17.85
C ALA A 202 -4.17 -12.35 17.13
N ALA A 203 -4.17 -12.28 15.79
CA ALA A 203 -2.96 -12.01 15.03
C ALA A 203 -2.52 -10.55 15.17
N ILE A 204 -3.45 -9.58 15.20
CA ILE A 204 -3.13 -8.18 15.49
C ILE A 204 -2.46 -8.03 16.87
N ALA A 205 -2.97 -8.73 17.89
CA ALA A 205 -2.35 -8.76 19.23
C ALA A 205 -0.92 -9.34 19.20
N ARG A 206 -0.66 -10.37 18.38
CA ARG A 206 0.69 -10.91 18.19
C ARG A 206 1.61 -9.89 17.50
N LEU A 207 1.11 -9.16 16.50
CA LEU A 207 1.86 -8.09 15.83
C LEU A 207 2.17 -6.93 16.79
N ALA A 208 1.20 -6.53 17.63
CA ALA A 208 1.41 -5.55 18.69
C ALA A 208 2.52 -5.99 19.66
N ALA A 209 2.49 -7.24 20.11
CA ALA A 209 3.55 -7.81 20.96
C ALA A 209 4.92 -7.86 20.27
N ALA A 210 4.95 -7.94 18.93
CA ALA A 210 6.17 -7.89 18.12
C ALA A 210 6.64 -6.47 17.80
N GLY A 211 5.88 -5.44 18.21
CA GLY A 211 6.26 -4.04 18.07
C GLY A 211 5.50 -3.26 17.00
N LEU A 212 4.37 -3.76 16.48
CA LEU A 212 3.47 -2.93 15.67
C LEU A 212 3.15 -1.63 16.42
N ASP A 213 3.22 -0.49 15.74
CA ASP A 213 3.06 0.81 16.38
C ASP A 213 1.61 1.31 16.33
N GLY A 214 0.86 0.97 15.29
CA GLY A 214 -0.51 1.45 15.12
C GLY A 214 -1.39 0.60 14.21
N ILE A 215 -2.66 0.99 14.13
CA ILE A 215 -3.64 0.45 13.20
C ILE A 215 -4.47 1.59 12.58
N GLU A 216 -4.82 1.43 11.32
CA GLU A 216 -5.69 2.39 10.62
C GLU A 216 -7.16 2.13 10.97
N VAL A 217 -7.77 3.10 11.64
CA VAL A 217 -9.14 3.01 12.15
C VAL A 217 -10.11 3.74 11.23
N ASP A 218 -9.84 5.00 10.93
CA ASP A 218 -10.74 5.83 10.14
C ASP A 218 -10.39 5.70 8.66
N HIS A 219 -11.18 4.87 7.96
CA HIS A 219 -10.95 4.50 6.57
C HIS A 219 -12.29 4.19 5.86
N MET A 220 -12.34 4.36 4.53
CA MET A 220 -13.58 4.24 3.75
C MET A 220 -14.24 2.86 3.80
N ASP A 221 -13.45 1.82 4.06
CA ASP A 221 -13.93 0.44 4.16
C ASP A 221 -14.48 0.08 5.55
N HIS A 222 -14.34 0.98 6.55
CA HIS A 222 -14.82 0.74 7.91
C HIS A 222 -16.11 1.50 8.18
N ASP A 223 -17.17 0.76 8.52
CA ASP A 223 -18.39 1.34 9.07
C ASP A 223 -18.20 1.74 10.56
N GLU A 224 -19.17 2.45 11.13
CA GLU A 224 -19.09 2.92 12.53
C GLU A 224 -18.86 1.78 13.55
N PRO A 225 -19.55 0.63 13.46
CA PRO A 225 -19.26 -0.51 14.33
C PRO A 225 -17.81 -1.01 14.21
N THR A 226 -17.27 -1.11 12.99
CA THR A 226 -15.89 -1.54 12.75
C THR A 226 -14.90 -0.53 13.34
N ARG A 227 -15.13 0.78 13.13
CA ARG A 227 -14.29 1.84 13.73
C ARG A 227 -14.31 1.79 15.24
N ALA A 228 -15.48 1.64 15.86
CA ALA A 228 -15.60 1.54 17.32
C ALA A 228 -14.82 0.33 17.86
N ARG A 229 -14.92 -0.82 17.18
CA ARG A 229 -14.18 -2.04 17.51
C ARG A 229 -12.67 -1.86 17.39
N LEU A 230 -12.20 -1.28 16.28
CA LEU A 230 -10.78 -1.01 16.06
C LEU A 230 -10.22 0.01 17.07
N ARG A 231 -10.96 1.06 17.43
CA ARG A 231 -10.55 2.00 18.49
C ARG A 231 -10.40 1.29 19.85
N GLY A 232 -11.33 0.41 20.20
CA GLY A 232 -11.22 -0.41 21.41
C GLY A 232 -9.97 -1.28 21.39
N LEU A 233 -9.75 -2.01 20.29
CA LEU A 233 -8.57 -2.86 20.10
C LEU A 233 -7.26 -2.06 20.17
N ALA A 234 -7.22 -0.88 19.56
CA ALA A 234 -6.06 0.02 19.62
C ALA A 234 -5.76 0.43 21.06
N GLY A 235 -6.79 0.79 21.84
CA GLY A 235 -6.65 1.13 23.26
C GLY A 235 -6.14 -0.03 24.10
N ASP A 236 -6.71 -1.23 23.93
CA ASP A 236 -6.33 -2.43 24.69
C ASP A 236 -4.89 -2.89 24.39
N LEU A 237 -4.42 -2.69 23.16
CA LEU A 237 -3.09 -3.10 22.72
C LEU A 237 -2.04 -1.98 22.76
N GLY A 238 -2.42 -0.75 23.13
CA GLY A 238 -1.52 0.40 23.15
C GLY A 238 -1.05 0.86 21.75
N LEU A 239 -1.86 0.60 20.72
CA LEU A 239 -1.58 0.93 19.33
C LEU A 239 -2.11 2.33 18.99
N LEU A 240 -1.42 3.02 18.09
CA LEU A 240 -1.83 4.32 17.56
C LEU A 240 -3.00 4.18 16.58
N PRO A 241 -4.18 4.79 16.82
CA PRO A 241 -5.28 4.79 15.88
C PRO A 241 -5.08 5.88 14.82
N THR A 242 -4.77 5.48 13.58
CA THR A 242 -4.66 6.43 12.46
C THR A 242 -5.97 6.53 11.66
N GLY A 243 -6.06 7.56 10.82
CA GLY A 243 -7.15 7.74 9.87
C GLY A 243 -6.61 8.34 8.59
N SER A 244 -6.99 7.80 7.43
CA SER A 244 -6.43 8.24 6.15
C SER A 244 -7.34 7.84 4.98
N SER A 245 -7.14 8.52 3.85
CA SER A 245 -8.02 8.36 2.69
C SER A 245 -7.77 7.06 1.92
N ASP A 246 -6.55 6.53 1.95
CA ASP A 246 -6.11 5.47 1.02
C ASP A 246 -6.33 5.92 -0.45
N TYR A 247 -6.03 7.20 -0.73
CA TYR A 247 -6.31 7.87 -2.00
C TYR A 247 -5.48 7.28 -3.13
N HIS A 248 -6.14 6.99 -4.27
CA HIS A 248 -5.53 6.45 -5.50
C HIS A 248 -5.91 7.26 -6.74
N GLY A 249 -6.25 8.54 -6.57
CA GLY A 249 -6.80 9.35 -7.65
C GLY A 249 -8.11 8.80 -8.18
N THR A 250 -8.24 8.68 -9.50
CA THR A 250 -9.52 8.34 -10.15
C THR A 250 -9.93 6.88 -10.01
N ARG A 251 -9.07 6.02 -9.43
CA ARG A 251 -9.39 4.61 -9.16
C ARG A 251 -10.35 4.41 -7.98
N LYS A 252 -10.42 5.38 -7.07
CA LYS A 252 -11.30 5.33 -5.89
C LYS A 252 -12.17 6.59 -5.83
N THR A 253 -13.28 6.50 -5.11
CA THR A 253 -14.20 7.64 -4.93
C THR A 253 -13.87 8.51 -3.73
N VAL A 254 -12.98 8.04 -2.85
CA VAL A 254 -12.55 8.77 -1.65
C VAL A 254 -11.76 10.01 -2.02
N ARG A 255 -11.97 11.09 -1.27
CA ARG A 255 -11.22 12.33 -1.44
C ARG A 255 -10.03 12.40 -0.48
N LEU A 256 -8.98 13.11 -0.90
CA LEU A 256 -7.86 13.46 -0.01
C LEU A 256 -8.39 14.13 1.27
N GLY A 257 -7.94 13.63 2.43
CA GLY A 257 -8.36 14.12 3.74
C GLY A 257 -9.81 13.88 4.11
N GLU A 258 -10.52 12.95 3.43
CA GLU A 258 -11.87 12.53 3.82
C GLU A 258 -11.86 11.81 5.17
N TYR A 259 -10.81 11.04 5.43
CA TYR A 259 -10.44 10.55 6.74
C TYR A 259 -9.07 11.10 7.11
N THR A 260 -8.87 11.38 8.39
CA THR A 260 -7.69 12.10 8.86
C THR A 260 -7.15 11.52 10.15
N THR A 261 -5.85 11.67 10.37
CA THR A 261 -5.18 11.28 11.61
C THR A 261 -5.18 12.43 12.60
N ASP A 262 -5.40 12.13 13.88
CA ASP A 262 -5.35 13.13 14.95
C ASP A 262 -3.91 13.71 15.08
N PRO A 263 -3.75 15.04 15.27
CA PRO A 263 -2.44 15.67 15.41
C PRO A 263 -1.56 15.11 16.54
N GLU A 264 -2.15 14.64 17.65
CA GLU A 264 -1.40 14.01 18.74
C GLU A 264 -0.82 12.66 18.31
N ILE A 265 -1.58 11.88 17.54
CA ILE A 265 -1.15 10.60 16.97
C ILE A 265 -0.05 10.81 15.94
N TYR A 266 -0.18 11.78 15.05
CA TYR A 266 0.90 12.17 14.14
C TYR A 266 2.16 12.61 14.92
N GLY A 267 1.99 13.39 15.99
CA GLY A 267 3.08 13.76 16.89
C GLY A 267 3.79 12.55 17.51
N GLU A 268 3.06 11.49 17.84
CA GLU A 268 3.66 10.26 18.36
C GLU A 268 4.40 9.45 17.30
N ILE A 269 3.85 9.34 16.09
CA ILE A 269 4.54 8.72 14.94
C ILE A 269 5.90 9.41 14.70
N THR A 270 5.89 10.74 14.63
CA THR A 270 7.12 11.52 14.41
C THR A 270 8.12 11.42 15.57
N ARG A 271 7.66 11.28 16.82
CA ARG A 271 8.54 11.06 17.98
C ARG A 271 9.21 9.70 17.98
N ARG A 272 8.54 8.66 17.47
CA ARG A 272 9.07 7.29 17.41
C ARG A 272 10.07 7.09 16.28
N ALA A 273 9.93 7.83 15.18
CA ALA A 273 10.79 7.71 14.02
C ALA A 273 12.18 8.33 14.23
N THR A 274 13.20 7.66 13.71
CA THR A 274 14.60 8.12 13.69
C THR A 274 15.28 7.94 12.33
N GLY A 275 14.65 7.22 11.39
CA GLY A 275 15.22 6.91 10.07
C GLY A 275 15.08 8.05 9.05
N ALA A 276 13.98 8.78 9.12
CA ALA A 276 13.73 9.99 8.33
C ALA A 276 12.85 10.97 9.13
N PHE A 277 12.71 12.18 8.60
CA PHE A 277 11.93 13.24 9.23
C PHE A 277 10.89 13.80 8.25
N PRO A 278 9.75 14.30 8.74
CA PRO A 278 8.79 14.99 7.89
C PRO A 278 9.47 16.14 7.13
N VAL A 279 9.19 16.24 5.83
CA VAL A 279 9.78 17.22 4.93
C VAL A 279 8.83 18.41 4.85
N PRO A 280 9.18 19.60 5.38
CA PRO A 280 8.33 20.77 5.26
C PRO A 280 8.46 21.40 3.87
N GLY A 281 7.35 21.81 3.28
CA GLY A 281 7.31 22.61 2.06
C GLY A 281 7.89 23.99 2.31
N ALA A 282 9.11 24.23 1.82
CA ALA A 282 9.87 25.46 2.10
C ALA A 282 9.48 26.68 1.24
N GLY A 283 8.46 26.57 0.37
CA GLY A 283 7.94 27.70 -0.41
C GLY A 283 8.93 28.35 -1.40
N GLY A 284 9.91 27.62 -1.93
CA GLY A 284 10.86 28.14 -2.94
C GLY A 284 10.46 27.74 -4.36
N ALA A 285 10.35 28.60 -5.38
CA ALA A 285 10.63 30.02 -5.51
C ALA A 285 9.51 30.71 -6.30
N ARG A 286 9.17 31.96 -5.94
CA ARG A 286 8.49 32.87 -6.86
C ARG A 286 9.35 32.96 -8.11
N ARG A 287 8.86 32.41 -9.23
CA ARG A 287 9.40 32.74 -10.55
C ARG A 287 9.22 34.25 -10.72
N ALA A 288 10.33 34.97 -10.66
CA ALA A 288 10.41 36.37 -11.09
C ALA A 288 10.17 36.46 -12.60
#